data_AF-A0A8T2R3B6-F1
#
_entry.id   AF-A0A8T2R3B6-F1
#
_cell.length_a   1.000
_cell.length_b   1.000
_cell.length_c   1.000
_cell.angle_alpha   90.00
_cell.angle_beta   90.00
_cell.angle_gamma   90.00
#
_symmetry.space_group_name_H-M   'P 1'
#
loop_
_entity.id
_entity.type
_entity.pdbx_description
1 polymer ?
#
loop_
_entity_poly.entity_id
_entity_poly.type
_entity_poly.pdbx_seq_one_letter_code
_entity_poly.pdbx_strand_id
1 'polypeptide(L)'
;MDLIRAVQHSHLPVLSWRPALSSTSSPLHRFPKLCDVGKSCIPFRTSTSVSSRSHVRIRTLPVHAQIAAPVRIVQQAFLQFPPSWTSSLIANATIFTIGLPILQTGLTASGMASAYLLGTSTWRAFGASGFLVVAAYFVLGTAVTKVKIKQKEKEGIAEKRSGKRGPASVWGSGLAGMFCALAAIVGLGGVKHFQLWQLGFVASFATKLSDTVSSEIGKAFGRTTYLVTTLKPVQRGTEGAISLEGTGAGLVASILLSLFAYRIHQVTIQGAAICIVASQLANLFESYAGATLQDTDGLKWLNNDVINVLNISFGAALAILFQKINLL
;
A
#
# COMPACT_ATOMS: atom_id res chain seq x y z
N MET A 1 17.19 -32.72 15.22
CA MET A 1 16.79 -33.92 15.99
C MET A 1 15.67 -33.51 16.93
N ASP A 2 14.67 -34.37 16.99
CA ASP A 2 13.29 -34.12 17.34
C ASP A 2 13.03 -33.58 18.76
N LEU A 3 11.92 -32.85 18.90
CA LEU A 3 10.84 -33.23 19.81
C LEU A 3 9.53 -32.49 19.47
N ILE A 4 8.51 -33.27 19.06
CA ILE A 4 7.07 -33.16 19.41
C ILE A 4 6.24 -32.12 18.63
N ARG A 5 5.46 -32.51 17.60
CA ARG A 5 4.14 -33.21 17.63
C ARG A 5 3.08 -32.54 18.52
N ALA A 6 2.20 -31.75 17.91
CA ALA A 6 0.74 -31.81 18.08
C ALA A 6 0.11 -30.56 17.46
N VAL A 7 -0.76 -30.71 16.45
CA VAL A 7 -2.11 -30.14 16.39
C VAL A 7 -2.84 -30.79 15.19
N GLN A 8 -3.72 -31.73 15.55
CA GLN A 8 -5.02 -32.06 14.96
C GLN A 8 -5.23 -32.02 13.44
N HIS A 9 -5.24 -33.22 12.83
CA HIS A 9 -6.10 -33.52 11.68
C HIS A 9 -7.38 -34.21 12.18
N SER A 10 -8.49 -33.49 12.11
CA SER A 10 -9.85 -34.03 12.26
C SER A 10 -10.32 -34.60 10.92
N HIS A 11 -10.67 -35.88 10.94
CA HIS A 11 -11.31 -36.62 9.85
C HIS A 11 -12.74 -36.14 9.59
N LEU A 12 -13.07 -35.82 8.34
CA LEU A 12 -14.43 -35.90 7.79
C LEU A 12 -14.39 -36.41 6.33
N PRO A 13 -15.41 -37.15 5.86
CA PRO A 13 -15.29 -38.12 4.77
C PRO A 13 -15.43 -37.51 3.37
N VAL A 14 -14.69 -38.12 2.43
CA VAL A 14 -14.75 -37.86 0.98
C VAL A 14 -15.98 -38.55 0.40
N LEU A 15 -16.94 -37.76 -0.09
CA LEU A 15 -18.09 -38.27 -0.85
C LEU A 15 -17.64 -38.60 -2.30
N SER A 16 -17.48 -39.88 -2.60
CA SER A 16 -17.26 -40.37 -3.97
C SER A 16 -18.61 -40.60 -4.67
N TRP A 17 -18.90 -39.84 -5.71
CA TRP A 17 -20.03 -40.12 -6.62
C TRP A 17 -19.55 -40.96 -7.81
N ARG A 18 -19.99 -42.22 -7.86
CA ARG A 18 -19.95 -43.07 -9.07
C ARG A 18 -21.33 -43.01 -9.75
N PRO A 19 -21.42 -42.88 -11.09
CA PRO A 19 -22.65 -43.18 -11.79
C PRO A 19 -22.78 -44.69 -11.99
N ALA A 20 -23.98 -45.19 -11.70
CA ALA A 20 -24.39 -46.58 -11.86
C ALA A 20 -24.57 -46.97 -13.33
N LEU A 21 -24.07 -48.15 -13.68
CA LEU A 21 -24.52 -48.94 -14.82
C LEU A 21 -25.83 -49.63 -14.45
N SER A 22 -26.84 -49.54 -15.31
CA SER A 22 -27.94 -50.51 -15.34
C SER A 22 -28.31 -50.84 -16.79
N SER A 23 -28.09 -52.11 -17.09
CA SER A 23 -28.48 -52.87 -18.27
C SER A 23 -30.00 -52.98 -18.48
N THR A 24 -30.44 -53.02 -19.73
CA THR A 24 -31.60 -53.84 -20.14
C THR A 24 -31.53 -54.25 -21.62
N SER A 25 -31.35 -55.56 -21.83
CA SER A 25 -32.01 -56.46 -22.81
C SER A 25 -32.04 -56.15 -24.32
N SER A 26 -31.43 -57.07 -25.09
CA SER A 26 -31.73 -57.45 -26.49
C SER A 26 -33.10 -58.18 -26.60
N PRO A 27 -33.66 -58.62 -27.77
CA PRO A 27 -32.96 -59.40 -28.82
C PRO A 27 -33.45 -59.29 -30.31
N LEU A 28 -32.65 -59.93 -31.19
CA LEU A 28 -33.00 -60.61 -32.45
C LEU A 28 -33.46 -59.78 -33.68
N HIS A 29 -32.65 -59.75 -34.75
CA HIS A 29 -32.83 -60.67 -35.90
C HIS A 29 -31.84 -60.41 -37.07
N ARG A 30 -31.16 -61.50 -37.47
CA ARG A 30 -31.01 -62.02 -38.86
C ARG A 30 -30.12 -61.26 -39.86
N PHE A 31 -28.94 -61.84 -40.11
CA PHE A 31 -28.13 -61.75 -41.35
C PHE A 31 -28.89 -62.34 -42.56
N PRO A 32 -28.51 -61.99 -43.81
CA PRO A 32 -27.52 -62.80 -44.53
C PRO A 32 -26.41 -62.02 -45.26
N LYS A 33 -25.33 -62.76 -45.54
CA LYS A 33 -24.16 -62.44 -46.37
C LYS A 33 -24.52 -62.39 -47.87
N LEU A 34 -23.69 -61.71 -48.70
CA LEU A 34 -22.81 -62.30 -49.75
C LEU A 34 -22.47 -61.31 -50.89
N CYS A 35 -21.19 -61.37 -51.31
CA CYS A 35 -20.63 -61.11 -52.65
C CYS A 35 -20.70 -59.67 -53.22
N ASP A 36 -19.80 -59.16 -54.07
CA ASP A 36 -18.58 -59.68 -54.70
C ASP A 36 -17.72 -58.50 -55.23
N VAL A 37 -16.54 -58.86 -55.71
CA VAL A 37 -15.44 -58.11 -56.30
C VAL A 37 -15.80 -57.16 -57.47
N GLY A 38 -15.21 -55.96 -57.44
CA GLY A 38 -14.60 -55.27 -58.60
C GLY A 38 -15.49 -54.68 -59.70
N LYS A 39 -15.46 -53.34 -59.85
CA LYS A 39 -15.26 -52.62 -61.12
C LYS A 39 -15.30 -51.10 -60.91
N SER A 40 -14.33 -50.43 -61.52
CA SER A 40 -14.22 -48.98 -61.63
C SER A 40 -15.20 -48.46 -62.69
N CYS A 41 -16.05 -47.49 -62.36
CA CYS A 41 -16.76 -46.64 -63.33
C CYS A 41 -16.98 -45.24 -62.73
N ILE A 42 -16.30 -44.24 -63.29
CA ILE A 42 -16.65 -42.82 -63.18
C ILE A 42 -17.52 -42.51 -64.40
N PRO A 43 -18.66 -41.80 -64.24
CA PRO A 43 -18.76 -40.52 -64.95
C PRO A 43 -19.54 -39.40 -64.21
N PHE A 44 -19.00 -38.19 -64.36
CA PHE A 44 -19.70 -36.97 -64.80
C PHE A 44 -20.86 -36.38 -63.96
N ARG A 45 -20.46 -35.43 -63.09
CA ARG A 45 -21.00 -34.08 -62.87
C ARG A 45 -22.50 -33.82 -63.10
N THR A 46 -23.21 -33.43 -62.04
CA THR A 46 -24.19 -32.33 -62.07
C THR A 46 -24.00 -31.44 -60.84
N SER A 47 -23.73 -30.16 -61.08
CA SER A 47 -23.64 -29.14 -60.04
C SER A 47 -25.04 -28.71 -59.63
N THR A 48 -25.46 -29.04 -58.42
CA THR A 48 -26.54 -28.33 -57.74
C THR A 48 -25.93 -27.50 -56.62
N SER A 49 -25.84 -26.20 -56.87
CA SER A 49 -25.45 -25.18 -55.89
C SER A 49 -26.50 -25.14 -54.77
N VAL A 50 -26.22 -25.80 -53.65
CA VAL A 50 -26.97 -25.57 -52.41
C VAL A 50 -26.39 -24.32 -51.77
N SER A 51 -27.13 -23.22 -51.89
CA SER A 51 -26.92 -21.99 -51.12
C SER A 51 -27.14 -22.29 -49.63
N SER A 52 -26.06 -22.64 -48.94
CA SER A 52 -26.04 -22.71 -47.48
C SER A 52 -25.91 -21.29 -46.95
N ARG A 53 -27.04 -20.68 -46.54
CA ARG A 53 -27.02 -19.49 -45.69
C ARG A 53 -26.43 -19.89 -44.34
N SER A 54 -25.15 -19.60 -44.14
CA SER A 54 -24.51 -19.62 -42.84
C SER A 54 -25.13 -18.55 -41.95
N HIS A 55 -26.11 -18.94 -41.14
CA HIS A 55 -26.51 -18.12 -39.99
C HIS A 55 -25.32 -18.04 -39.04
N VAL A 56 -24.56 -16.95 -39.10
CA VAL A 56 -23.57 -16.58 -38.08
C VAL A 56 -24.34 -16.35 -36.78
N ARG A 57 -24.40 -17.37 -35.93
CA ARG A 57 -24.95 -17.24 -34.58
C ARG A 57 -23.91 -16.49 -33.75
N ILE A 58 -24.08 -15.16 -33.63
CA ILE A 58 -23.32 -14.34 -32.68
C ILE A 58 -23.62 -14.90 -31.29
N ARG A 59 -22.68 -15.66 -30.74
CA ARG A 59 -22.75 -16.17 -29.38
C ARG A 59 -22.45 -14.99 -28.46
N THR A 60 -23.49 -14.23 -28.10
CA THR A 60 -23.39 -13.26 -27.02
C THR A 60 -23.08 -14.05 -25.75
N LEU A 61 -21.88 -13.84 -25.20
CA LEU A 61 -21.54 -14.42 -23.90
C LEU A 61 -22.56 -13.89 -22.87
N PRO A 62 -23.11 -14.75 -21.99
CA PRO A 62 -24.03 -14.28 -20.96
C PRO A 62 -23.35 -13.18 -20.15
N VAL A 63 -24.07 -12.09 -19.83
CA VAL A 63 -23.55 -10.89 -19.14
C VAL A 63 -22.77 -11.24 -17.86
N HIS A 64 -23.16 -12.32 -17.16
CA HIS A 64 -22.46 -12.83 -15.99
C HIS A 64 -21.03 -13.32 -16.27
N ALA A 65 -20.74 -13.83 -17.47
CA ALA A 65 -19.39 -14.22 -17.89
C ALA A 65 -18.49 -13.01 -18.23
N GLN A 66 -19.08 -11.89 -18.66
CA GLN A 66 -18.34 -10.68 -19.03
C GLN A 66 -17.86 -9.89 -17.78
N ILE A 67 -18.66 -9.84 -16.72
CA ILE A 67 -18.30 -9.16 -15.45
C ILE A 67 -17.30 -10.00 -14.62
N ALA A 68 -17.32 -11.33 -14.80
CA ALA A 68 -16.46 -12.23 -14.05
C ALA A 68 -14.96 -12.07 -14.37
N ALA A 69 -14.59 -11.73 -15.61
CA ALA A 69 -13.19 -11.67 -16.01
C ALA A 69 -12.41 -10.49 -15.38
N PRO A 70 -12.90 -9.23 -15.40
CA PRO A 70 -12.22 -8.11 -14.74
C PRO A 70 -12.11 -8.30 -13.22
N VAL A 71 -13.18 -8.79 -12.57
CA VAL A 71 -13.18 -9.05 -11.13
C VAL A 71 -12.16 -10.13 -10.75
N ARG A 72 -12.02 -11.18 -11.56
CA ARG A 72 -10.98 -12.21 -11.36
C ARG A 72 -9.57 -11.66 -11.51
N ILE A 73 -9.31 -10.79 -12.49
CA ILE A 73 -7.99 -10.16 -12.68
C ILE A 73 -7.63 -9.32 -11.45
N VAL A 74 -8.57 -8.50 -10.97
CA VAL A 74 -8.37 -7.71 -9.75
C VAL A 74 -8.12 -8.64 -8.56
N GLN A 75 -8.97 -9.64 -8.34
CA GLN A 75 -8.80 -10.59 -7.24
C GLN A 75 -7.43 -11.30 -7.30
N GLN A 76 -6.99 -11.74 -8.47
CA GLN A 76 -5.67 -12.33 -8.66
C GLN A 76 -4.53 -11.35 -8.36
N ALA A 77 -4.68 -10.08 -8.74
CA ALA A 77 -3.68 -9.05 -8.43
C ALA A 77 -3.50 -8.84 -6.92
N PHE A 78 -4.60 -8.87 -6.14
CA PHE A 78 -4.55 -8.76 -4.68
C PHE A 78 -3.97 -10.00 -3.99
N LEU A 79 -4.19 -11.19 -4.56
CA LEU A 79 -3.74 -12.46 -3.99
C LEU A 79 -2.32 -12.88 -4.41
N GLN A 80 -1.72 -12.21 -5.40
CA GLN A 80 -0.39 -12.57 -5.90
C GLN A 80 0.72 -12.32 -4.87
N PHE A 81 1.46 -13.37 -4.52
CA PHE A 81 2.62 -13.31 -3.64
C PHE A 81 3.82 -14.08 -4.23
N PRO A 82 5.01 -13.45 -4.38
CA PRO A 82 5.28 -12.03 -4.17
C PRO A 82 4.58 -11.15 -5.22
N PRO A 83 4.21 -9.89 -4.89
CA PRO A 83 3.57 -9.00 -5.84
C PRO A 83 4.45 -8.72 -7.07
N SER A 84 3.88 -8.81 -8.27
CA SER A 84 4.52 -8.36 -9.51
C SER A 84 4.28 -6.87 -9.73
N TRP A 85 5.00 -6.25 -10.67
CA TRP A 85 4.70 -4.86 -11.08
C TRP A 85 3.28 -4.72 -11.61
N THR A 86 2.84 -5.68 -12.44
CA THR A 86 1.50 -5.71 -13.01
C THR A 86 0.44 -5.83 -11.92
N SER A 87 0.59 -6.75 -10.97
CA SER A 87 -0.39 -6.88 -9.88
C SER A 87 -0.39 -5.66 -8.96
N SER A 88 0.77 -5.06 -8.71
CA SER A 88 0.89 -3.84 -7.91
C SER A 88 0.18 -2.66 -8.57
N LEU A 89 0.31 -2.50 -9.89
CA LEU A 89 -0.41 -1.48 -10.65
C LEU A 89 -1.92 -1.71 -10.62
N ILE A 90 -2.38 -2.94 -10.83
CA ILE A 90 -3.82 -3.28 -10.83
C ILE A 90 -4.43 -3.07 -9.44
N ALA A 91 -3.77 -3.58 -8.38
CA ALA A 91 -4.25 -3.44 -7.02
C ALA A 91 -4.30 -1.97 -6.61
N ASN A 92 -3.22 -1.22 -6.85
CA ASN A 92 -3.15 0.21 -6.52
C ASN A 92 -4.15 1.05 -7.33
N ALA A 93 -4.33 0.79 -8.64
CA ALA A 93 -5.35 1.44 -9.45
C ALA A 93 -6.77 1.18 -8.92
N THR A 94 -7.05 -0.06 -8.51
CA THR A 94 -8.35 -0.42 -7.91
C THR A 94 -8.58 0.37 -6.63
N ILE A 95 -7.59 0.42 -5.73
CA ILE A 95 -7.67 1.15 -4.47
C ILE A 95 -7.83 2.65 -4.70
N PHE A 96 -7.07 3.25 -5.63
CA PHE A 96 -7.16 4.67 -5.94
C PHE A 96 -8.52 5.03 -6.53
N THR A 97 -9.09 4.15 -7.36
CA THR A 97 -10.42 4.37 -7.95
C THR A 97 -11.50 4.35 -6.87
N ILE A 98 -11.48 3.36 -5.98
CA ILE A 98 -12.45 3.25 -4.88
C ILE A 98 -12.24 4.37 -3.84
N GLY A 99 -10.99 4.68 -3.52
CA GLY A 99 -10.60 5.66 -2.51
C GLY A 99 -10.60 7.11 -2.99
N LEU A 100 -10.96 7.38 -4.27
CA LEU A 100 -10.91 8.71 -4.87
C LEU A 100 -11.61 9.80 -4.04
N PRO A 101 -12.82 9.56 -3.47
CA PRO A 101 -13.48 10.57 -2.65
C PRO A 101 -12.65 10.98 -1.43
N ILE A 102 -11.97 10.02 -0.79
CA ILE A 102 -11.12 10.25 0.40
C ILE A 102 -9.83 10.96 -0.01
N LEU A 103 -9.19 10.51 -1.10
CA LEU A 103 -7.96 11.09 -1.63
C LEU A 103 -8.12 12.57 -1.99
N GLN A 104 -9.23 12.95 -2.62
CA GLN A 104 -9.53 14.33 -3.00
C GLN A 104 -9.70 15.28 -1.80
N THR A 105 -9.94 14.72 -0.61
CA THR A 105 -10.03 15.53 0.61
C THR A 105 -8.68 15.92 1.21
N GLY A 106 -7.59 15.25 0.79
CA GLY A 106 -6.23 15.45 1.34
C GLY A 106 -5.13 15.66 0.30
N LEU A 107 -5.41 15.44 -0.99
CA LEU A 107 -4.44 15.58 -2.09
C LEU A 107 -4.95 16.47 -3.21
N THR A 108 -4.02 17.14 -3.90
CA THR A 108 -4.28 17.73 -5.22
C THR A 108 -4.25 16.65 -6.31
N ALA A 109 -4.80 16.93 -7.49
CA ALA A 109 -4.73 15.99 -8.63
C ALA A 109 -3.29 15.56 -8.95
N SER A 110 -2.34 16.51 -8.96
CA SER A 110 -0.92 16.20 -9.13
C SER A 110 -0.32 15.43 -7.94
N GLY A 111 -0.76 15.71 -6.71
CA GLY A 111 -0.38 14.95 -5.53
C GLY A 111 -0.85 13.50 -5.57
N MET A 112 -2.04 13.23 -6.11
CA MET A 112 -2.54 11.86 -6.32
C MET A 112 -1.64 11.08 -7.29
N ALA A 113 -1.11 11.70 -8.34
CA ALA A 113 -0.17 11.04 -9.25
C ALA A 113 1.13 10.64 -8.53
N SER A 114 1.70 11.52 -7.70
CA SER A 114 2.87 11.18 -6.87
C SER A 114 2.56 10.09 -5.84
N ALA A 115 1.38 10.15 -5.21
CA ALA A 115 0.92 9.14 -4.26
C ALA A 115 0.69 7.78 -4.95
N TYR A 116 0.27 7.78 -6.21
CA TYR A 116 0.10 6.55 -6.99
C TYR A 116 1.43 5.84 -7.23
N LEU A 117 2.49 6.58 -7.55
CA LEU A 117 3.84 6.01 -7.68
C LEU A 117 4.33 5.42 -6.36
N LEU A 118 4.14 6.15 -5.26
CA LEU A 118 4.45 5.70 -3.91
C LEU A 118 3.66 4.44 -3.49
N GLY A 119 2.36 4.40 -3.79
CA GLY A 119 1.51 3.25 -3.53
C GLY A 119 1.94 2.02 -4.34
N THR A 120 2.32 2.21 -5.60
CA THR A 120 2.76 1.12 -6.48
C THR A 120 4.08 0.52 -6.01
N SER A 121 5.09 1.35 -5.68
CA SER A 121 6.38 0.86 -5.18
C SER A 121 6.23 0.19 -3.81
N THR A 122 5.37 0.74 -2.94
CA THR A 122 5.06 0.14 -1.64
C THR A 122 4.40 -1.22 -1.79
N TRP A 123 3.37 -1.34 -2.62
CA TRP A 123 2.70 -2.62 -2.86
C TRP A 123 3.68 -3.64 -3.46
N ARG A 124 4.53 -3.22 -4.39
CA ARG A 124 5.53 -4.08 -5.01
C ARG A 124 6.55 -4.62 -4.00
N ALA A 125 6.99 -3.79 -3.06
CA ALA A 125 7.99 -4.16 -2.07
C ALA A 125 7.42 -4.95 -0.89
N PHE A 126 6.26 -4.51 -0.37
CA PHE A 126 5.75 -4.88 0.95
C PHE A 126 4.30 -5.38 0.92
N GLY A 127 3.68 -5.48 -0.26
CA GLY A 127 2.32 -5.98 -0.43
C GLY A 127 1.25 -5.13 0.25
N ALA A 128 0.12 -5.78 0.56
CA ALA A 128 -1.04 -5.13 1.14
C ALA A 128 -0.75 -4.53 2.53
N SER A 129 0.04 -5.22 3.37
CA SER A 129 0.39 -4.74 4.72
C SER A 129 1.18 -3.45 4.68
N GLY A 130 2.19 -3.34 3.80
CA GLY A 130 2.93 -2.09 3.60
C GLY A 130 2.02 -0.96 3.09
N PHE A 131 1.14 -1.26 2.14
CA PHE A 131 0.19 -0.27 1.62
C PHE A 131 -0.76 0.24 2.72
N LEU A 132 -1.25 -0.64 3.59
CA LEU A 132 -2.11 -0.27 4.71
C LEU A 132 -1.43 0.70 5.68
N VAL A 133 -0.11 0.60 5.90
CA VAL A 133 0.64 1.60 6.70
C VAL A 133 0.57 2.99 6.06
N VAL A 134 0.78 3.08 4.75
CA VAL A 134 0.69 4.35 4.01
C VAL A 134 -0.74 4.90 4.03
N ALA A 135 -1.74 4.02 3.86
CA ALA A 135 -3.15 4.40 3.93
C ALA A 135 -3.52 4.93 5.33
N ALA A 136 -3.10 4.26 6.40
CA ALA A 136 -3.31 4.71 7.77
C ALA A 136 -2.64 6.07 8.04
N TYR A 137 -1.38 6.24 7.62
CA TYR A 137 -0.69 7.53 7.65
C TYR A 137 -1.49 8.61 6.91
N PHE A 138 -1.95 8.34 5.69
CA PHE A 138 -2.68 9.31 4.88
C PHE A 138 -4.00 9.72 5.53
N VAL A 139 -4.79 8.76 6.02
CA VAL A 139 -6.09 9.02 6.65
C VAL A 139 -5.90 9.81 7.95
N LEU A 140 -5.03 9.34 8.85
CA LEU A 140 -4.79 10.00 10.14
C LEU A 140 -4.16 11.38 9.96
N GLY A 141 -3.17 11.50 9.06
CA GLY A 141 -2.53 12.76 8.71
C GLY A 141 -3.50 13.77 8.09
N THR A 142 -4.41 13.32 7.22
CA THR A 142 -5.45 14.19 6.63
C THR A 142 -6.52 14.58 7.65
N ALA A 143 -6.85 13.69 8.58
CA ALA A 143 -7.82 13.99 9.63
C ALA A 143 -7.28 15.08 10.57
N VAL A 144 -6.02 14.97 11.02
CA VAL A 144 -5.44 15.92 11.96
C VAL A 144 -5.24 17.32 11.36
N THR A 145 -4.91 17.43 10.07
CA THR A 145 -4.78 18.75 9.40
C THR A 145 -6.10 19.52 9.36
N LYS A 146 -7.24 18.83 9.44
CA LYS A 146 -8.58 19.46 9.48
C LYS A 146 -9.02 19.88 10.88
N VAL A 147 -8.34 19.43 11.93
CA VAL A 147 -8.67 19.80 13.31
C VAL A 147 -8.50 21.32 13.48
N LYS A 148 -9.58 21.98 13.89
CA LYS A 148 -9.66 23.44 14.07
C LYS A 148 -9.15 24.26 12.87
N ILE A 149 -9.42 23.79 11.65
CA ILE A 149 -8.93 24.44 10.42
C ILE A 149 -9.33 25.93 10.34
N LYS A 150 -10.57 26.30 10.70
CA LYS A 150 -11.04 27.70 10.69
C LYS A 150 -10.25 28.61 11.63
N GLN A 151 -9.76 28.08 12.75
CA GLN A 151 -8.91 28.84 13.67
C GLN A 151 -7.53 29.03 13.05
N LYS A 152 -6.93 27.95 12.55
CA LYS A 152 -5.59 27.99 11.95
C LYS A 152 -5.56 28.88 10.71
N GLU A 153 -6.63 28.93 9.91
CA GLU A 153 -6.74 29.80 8.73
C GLU A 153 -6.81 31.28 9.13
N LYS A 154 -7.54 31.63 10.19
CA LYS A 154 -7.58 33.01 10.72
C LYS A 154 -6.23 33.49 11.23
N GLU A 155 -5.39 32.57 11.69
CA GLU A 155 -4.07 32.85 12.24
C GLU A 155 -2.95 32.71 11.21
N GLY A 156 -3.26 32.33 9.97
CA GLY A 156 -2.26 32.14 8.91
C GLY A 156 -1.34 30.93 9.10
N ILE A 157 -1.62 30.06 10.09
CA ILE A 157 -0.80 28.87 10.43
C ILE A 157 -1.38 27.56 9.89
N ALA A 158 -2.47 27.63 9.13
CA ALA A 158 -3.11 26.46 8.54
C ALA A 158 -2.22 25.79 7.49
N GLU A 159 -2.34 24.47 7.40
CA GLU A 159 -1.76 23.68 6.31
C GLU A 159 -2.21 24.24 4.96
N LYS A 160 -1.26 24.37 4.03
CA LYS A 160 -1.49 24.97 2.70
C LYS A 160 -2.68 24.31 1.99
N ARG A 161 -3.40 25.10 1.19
CA ARG A 161 -4.53 24.65 0.35
C ARG A 161 -5.64 23.96 1.16
N SER A 162 -5.94 24.50 2.35
CA SER A 162 -6.92 23.96 3.30
C SER A 162 -6.69 22.47 3.62
N GLY A 163 -5.41 22.10 3.81
CA GLY A 163 -5.00 20.73 4.14
C GLY A 163 -4.73 19.81 2.96
N LYS A 164 -4.78 20.29 1.70
CA LYS A 164 -4.47 19.48 0.52
C LYS A 164 -2.98 19.48 0.18
N ARG A 165 -2.36 18.30 0.24
CA ARG A 165 -0.94 18.07 -0.07
C ARG A 165 -0.71 17.97 -1.57
N GLY A 166 0.28 18.72 -2.07
CA GLY A 166 0.75 18.65 -3.45
C GLY A 166 1.87 17.63 -3.64
N PRO A 167 2.43 17.53 -4.86
CA PRO A 167 3.55 16.63 -5.17
C PRO A 167 4.73 16.80 -4.22
N ALA A 168 5.17 18.05 -3.98
CA ALA A 168 6.30 18.35 -3.09
C ALA A 168 6.08 17.78 -1.67
N SER A 169 4.88 17.96 -1.12
CA SER A 169 4.54 17.43 0.20
C SER A 169 4.39 15.91 0.24
N VAL A 170 3.93 15.29 -0.87
CA VAL A 170 3.88 13.82 -0.98
C VAL A 170 5.31 13.25 -1.00
N TRP A 171 6.21 13.83 -1.79
CA TRP A 171 7.61 13.44 -1.82
C TRP A 171 8.30 13.74 -0.48
N GLY A 172 8.07 14.92 0.08
CA GLY A 172 8.53 15.32 1.42
C GLY A 172 8.14 14.34 2.52
N SER A 173 6.97 13.72 2.37
CA SER A 173 6.43 12.77 3.35
C SER A 173 6.75 11.31 3.07
N GLY A 174 7.23 10.98 1.88
CA GLY A 174 7.25 9.59 1.40
C GLY A 174 8.55 9.15 0.73
N LEU A 175 9.48 10.07 0.46
CA LEU A 175 10.70 9.75 -0.31
C LEU A 175 11.57 8.71 0.38
N ALA A 176 11.79 8.79 1.70
CA ALA A 176 12.54 7.79 2.44
C ALA A 176 11.85 6.41 2.45
N GLY A 177 10.51 6.39 2.59
CA GLY A 177 9.72 5.17 2.49
C GLY A 177 9.81 4.55 1.09
N MET A 178 9.72 5.36 0.04
CA MET A 178 9.91 4.90 -1.34
C MET A 178 11.33 4.38 -1.56
N PHE A 179 12.35 5.06 -1.05
CA PHE A 179 13.73 4.58 -1.14
C PHE A 179 13.88 3.21 -0.48
N CYS A 180 13.33 3.02 0.72
CA CYS A 180 13.31 1.72 1.39
C CYS A 180 12.59 0.64 0.56
N ALA A 181 11.44 0.98 -0.05
CA ALA A 181 10.71 0.07 -0.93
C ALA A 181 11.55 -0.32 -2.16
N LEU A 182 12.18 0.65 -2.83
CA LEU A 182 13.04 0.39 -3.99
C LEU A 182 14.28 -0.42 -3.62
N ALA A 183 14.94 -0.10 -2.50
CA ALA A 183 16.07 -0.83 -1.98
C ALA A 183 15.72 -2.30 -1.67
N ALA A 184 14.53 -2.55 -1.12
CA ALA A 184 14.00 -3.89 -0.91
C ALA A 184 13.72 -4.63 -2.23
N ILE A 185 13.17 -3.95 -3.25
CA ILE A 185 12.86 -4.54 -4.56
C ILE A 185 14.13 -4.97 -5.30
N VAL A 186 15.19 -4.14 -5.28
CA VAL A 186 16.46 -4.46 -5.95
C VAL A 186 17.35 -5.39 -5.11
N GLY A 187 16.96 -5.70 -3.87
CA GLY A 187 17.74 -6.55 -2.98
C GLY A 187 19.04 -5.91 -2.49
N LEU A 188 19.05 -4.59 -2.27
CA LEU A 188 20.24 -3.86 -1.83
C LEU A 188 20.73 -4.38 -0.47
N GLY A 189 21.97 -4.88 -0.42
CA GLY A 189 22.54 -5.54 0.76
C GLY A 189 22.18 -7.04 0.90
N GLY A 190 21.41 -7.60 -0.02
CA GLY A 190 21.00 -9.00 -0.01
C GLY A 190 19.77 -9.31 0.85
N VAL A 191 19.33 -10.57 0.83
CA VAL A 191 18.05 -11.04 1.40
C VAL A 191 17.90 -10.70 2.90
N LYS A 192 19.01 -10.72 3.65
CA LYS A 192 19.02 -10.40 5.09
C LYS A 192 18.64 -8.94 5.39
N HIS A 193 18.81 -8.02 4.42
CA HIS A 193 18.51 -6.60 4.60
C HIS A 193 17.06 -6.24 4.27
N PHE A 194 16.26 -7.17 3.72
CA PHE A 194 14.84 -6.91 3.42
C PHE A 194 14.07 -6.42 4.65
N GLN A 195 14.28 -7.06 5.80
CA GLN A 195 13.64 -6.67 7.08
C GLN A 195 14.11 -5.30 7.57
N LEU A 196 15.35 -4.90 7.27
CA LEU A 196 15.87 -3.57 7.61
C LEU A 196 15.21 -2.48 6.76
N TRP A 197 15.08 -2.71 5.46
CA TRP A 197 14.35 -1.79 4.58
C TRP A 197 12.87 -1.70 4.95
N GLN A 198 12.25 -2.83 5.32
CA GLN A 198 10.89 -2.89 5.83
C GLN A 198 10.71 -2.08 7.13
N LEU A 199 11.67 -2.18 8.06
CA LEU A 199 11.70 -1.40 9.29
C LEU A 199 11.88 0.10 9.02
N GLY A 200 12.85 0.47 8.16
CA GLY A 200 13.09 1.85 7.76
C GLY A 200 11.88 2.48 7.07
N PHE A 201 11.17 1.71 6.24
CA PHE A 201 9.90 2.11 5.64
C PHE A 201 8.86 2.46 6.71
N VAL A 202 8.59 1.57 7.67
CA VAL A 202 7.60 1.83 8.72
C VAL A 202 8.02 3.01 9.61
N ALA A 203 9.31 3.08 9.97
CA ALA A 203 9.86 4.19 10.74
C ALA A 203 9.66 5.54 10.02
N SER A 204 9.90 5.62 8.71
CA SER A 204 9.71 6.86 7.94
C SER A 204 8.28 7.39 8.00
N PHE A 205 7.27 6.52 7.87
CA PHE A 205 5.86 6.91 7.96
C PHE A 205 5.42 7.20 9.40
N ALA A 206 5.94 6.46 10.39
CA ALA A 206 5.68 6.73 11.80
C ALA A 206 6.25 8.10 12.21
N THR A 207 7.44 8.44 11.74
CA THR A 207 8.07 9.75 11.94
C THR A 207 7.20 10.82 11.31
N LYS A 208 6.81 10.66 10.04
CA LYS A 208 6.02 11.70 9.37
C LYS A 208 4.64 11.90 9.99
N LEU A 209 3.99 10.82 10.42
CA LEU A 209 2.70 10.92 11.10
C LEU A 209 2.86 11.63 12.45
N SER A 210 3.87 11.25 13.23
CA SER A 210 4.18 11.84 14.53
C SER A 210 4.46 13.34 14.40
N ASP A 211 5.26 13.73 13.41
CA ASP A 211 5.57 15.12 13.06
C ASP A 211 4.30 15.92 12.69
N THR A 212 3.48 15.36 11.78
CA THR A 212 2.23 15.99 11.35
C THR A 212 1.27 16.16 12.53
N VAL A 213 1.08 15.12 13.34
CA VAL A 213 0.15 15.19 14.48
C VAL A 213 0.67 16.15 15.54
N SER A 214 1.98 16.14 15.81
CA SER A 214 2.58 17.05 16.79
C SER A 214 2.39 18.52 16.40
N SER A 215 2.74 18.86 15.16
CA SER A 215 2.61 20.23 14.66
C SER A 215 1.15 20.69 14.57
N GLU A 216 0.24 19.85 14.05
CA GLU A 216 -1.16 20.22 13.87
C GLU A 216 -1.94 20.32 15.20
N ILE A 217 -1.67 19.43 16.16
CA ILE A 217 -2.25 19.51 17.51
C ILE A 217 -1.62 20.66 18.29
N GLY A 218 -0.31 20.89 18.17
CA GLY A 218 0.37 22.04 18.77
C GLY A 218 -0.20 23.37 18.28
N LYS A 219 -0.44 23.53 16.97
CA LYS A 219 -1.12 24.71 16.41
C LYS A 219 -2.57 24.85 16.91
N ALA A 220 -3.30 23.74 17.05
CA ALA A 220 -4.72 23.76 17.42
C ALA A 220 -4.98 23.94 18.92
N PHE A 221 -4.11 23.42 19.79
CA PHE A 221 -4.34 23.30 21.23
C PHE A 221 -3.17 23.74 22.11
N GLY A 222 -1.99 24.00 21.54
CA GLY A 222 -0.81 24.41 22.30
C GLY A 222 -1.08 25.67 23.10
N ARG A 223 -1.01 25.56 24.44
CA ARG A 223 -1.18 26.69 25.36
C ARG A 223 0.08 27.52 25.46
N THR A 224 1.23 26.83 25.48
CA THR A 224 2.54 27.46 25.54
C THR A 224 3.49 26.71 24.62
N THR A 225 4.13 27.47 23.72
CA THR A 225 5.05 26.97 22.71
C THR A 225 6.43 27.55 22.97
N TYR A 226 7.46 26.70 22.85
CA TYR A 226 8.84 27.05 23.15
C TYR A 226 9.72 26.76 21.93
N LEU A 227 10.71 27.61 21.68
CA LEU A 227 11.72 27.32 20.68
C LEU A 227 12.68 26.26 21.22
N VAL A 228 12.88 25.15 20.51
CA VAL A 228 13.68 24.01 21.03
C VAL A 228 15.13 24.37 21.35
N THR A 229 15.70 25.38 20.69
CA THR A 229 17.09 25.81 20.87
C THR A 229 17.31 26.69 22.10
N THR A 230 16.40 27.62 22.37
CA THR A 230 16.55 28.62 23.44
C THR A 230 15.62 28.42 24.62
N LEU A 231 14.64 27.52 24.49
CA LEU A 231 13.54 27.29 25.43
C LEU A 231 12.77 28.57 25.77
N LYS A 232 12.83 29.59 24.91
CA LYS A 232 12.05 30.83 25.06
C LYS A 232 10.63 30.63 24.54
N PRO A 233 9.62 31.23 25.20
CA PRO A 233 8.26 31.24 24.68
C PRO A 233 8.22 31.91 23.30
N VAL A 234 7.59 31.26 22.33
CA VAL A 234 7.36 31.76 20.97
C VAL A 234 5.89 31.60 20.60
N GLN A 235 5.45 32.27 19.55
CA GLN A 235 4.08 32.11 19.07
C GLN A 235 3.88 30.69 18.49
N ARG A 236 2.65 30.19 18.56
CA ARG A 236 2.31 28.91 17.94
C ARG A 236 2.44 29.00 16.43
N GLY A 237 2.93 27.93 15.81
CA GLY A 237 3.18 27.90 14.36
C GLY A 237 4.52 28.54 13.95
N THR A 238 5.32 29.04 14.88
CA THR A 238 6.74 29.33 14.62
C THR A 238 7.49 28.04 14.27
N GLU A 239 8.35 28.09 13.26
CA GLU A 239 9.14 26.95 12.80
C GLU A 239 10.11 26.49 13.91
N GLY A 240 10.18 25.17 14.14
CA GLY A 240 10.95 24.59 15.24
C GLY A 240 10.39 24.84 16.65
N ALA A 241 9.17 25.40 16.77
CA ALA A 241 8.49 25.52 18.05
C ALA A 241 7.86 24.18 18.50
N ILE A 242 8.06 23.85 19.77
CA ILE A 242 7.49 22.67 20.41
C ILE A 242 6.48 23.05 21.49
N SER A 243 5.46 22.21 21.70
CA SER A 243 4.48 22.34 22.78
C SER A 243 4.27 20.99 23.46
N LEU A 244 3.86 20.99 24.73
CA LEU A 244 3.60 19.74 25.45
C LEU A 244 2.44 18.95 24.81
N GLU A 245 1.38 19.65 24.40
CA GLU A 245 0.22 19.05 23.75
C GLU A 245 0.58 18.44 22.39
N GLY A 246 1.38 19.16 21.59
CA GLY A 246 1.89 18.67 20.31
C GLY A 246 2.79 17.44 20.49
N THR A 247 3.83 17.55 21.31
CA THR A 247 4.78 16.45 21.55
C THR A 247 4.07 15.20 22.08
N GLY A 248 3.15 15.34 23.04
CA GLY A 248 2.35 14.23 23.54
C GLY A 248 1.48 13.58 22.46
N ALA A 249 0.81 14.38 21.63
CA ALA A 249 0.00 13.87 20.53
C ALA A 249 0.84 13.18 19.44
N GLY A 250 2.02 13.72 19.13
CA GLY A 250 3.00 13.09 18.24
C GLY A 250 3.44 11.71 18.74
N LEU A 251 3.80 11.61 20.02
CA LEU A 251 4.15 10.34 20.65
C LEU A 251 3.02 9.31 20.49
N VAL A 252 1.78 9.70 20.83
CA VAL A 252 0.60 8.83 20.65
C VAL A 252 0.45 8.40 19.19
N ALA A 253 0.63 9.31 18.23
CA ALA A 253 0.53 8.98 16.81
C ALA A 253 1.59 7.97 16.34
N SER A 254 2.84 8.12 16.79
CA SER A 254 3.89 7.14 16.49
C SER A 254 3.58 5.77 17.07
N ILE A 255 3.10 5.71 18.33
CA ILE A 255 2.68 4.46 18.98
C ILE A 255 1.56 3.79 18.18
N LEU A 256 0.53 4.55 17.81
CA LEU A 256 -0.61 4.02 17.07
C LEU A 256 -0.19 3.42 15.72
N LEU A 257 0.62 4.13 14.93
CA LEU A 257 1.02 3.63 13.62
C LEU A 257 2.00 2.44 13.71
N SER A 258 2.95 2.48 14.65
CA SER A 258 3.89 1.39 14.86
C SER A 258 3.21 0.13 15.38
N LEU A 259 2.25 0.25 16.31
CA LEU A 259 1.44 -0.88 16.78
C LEU A 259 0.52 -1.41 15.67
N PHE A 260 -0.06 -0.54 14.86
CA PHE A 260 -0.84 -0.93 13.69
C PHE A 260 0.03 -1.75 12.71
N ALA A 261 1.23 -1.28 12.41
CA ALA A 261 2.19 -1.98 11.56
C ALA A 261 2.59 -3.36 12.15
N TYR A 262 2.77 -3.46 13.47
CA TYR A 262 2.97 -4.75 14.15
C TYR A 262 1.76 -5.68 14.00
N ARG A 263 0.54 -5.15 14.18
CA ARG A 263 -0.70 -5.96 14.13
C ARG A 263 -0.99 -6.55 12.76
N ILE A 264 -0.60 -5.86 11.70
CA ILE A 264 -0.71 -6.35 10.31
C ILE A 264 0.55 -7.13 9.86
N HIS A 265 1.43 -7.51 10.79
CA HIS A 265 2.67 -8.27 10.56
C HIS A 265 3.69 -7.57 9.64
N GLN A 266 3.63 -6.24 9.56
CA GLN A 266 4.59 -5.45 8.78
C GLN A 266 5.90 -5.20 9.55
N VAL A 267 5.91 -5.28 10.87
CA VAL A 267 7.13 -5.26 11.71
C VAL A 267 6.95 -6.18 12.90
N THR A 268 8.05 -6.58 13.53
CA THR A 268 8.01 -7.26 14.83
C THR A 268 7.64 -6.27 15.95
N ILE A 269 7.30 -6.78 17.13
CA ILE A 269 7.03 -5.91 18.30
C ILE A 269 8.26 -5.09 18.68
N GLN A 270 9.46 -5.68 18.57
CA GLN A 270 10.73 -4.98 18.75
C GLN A 270 10.91 -3.89 17.68
N GLY A 271 10.60 -4.20 16.42
CA GLY A 271 10.63 -3.22 15.34
C GLY A 271 9.67 -2.05 15.57
N ALA A 272 8.47 -2.31 16.09
CA ALA A 272 7.52 -1.27 16.46
C ALA A 272 8.07 -0.35 17.58
N ALA A 273 8.69 -0.92 18.61
CA ALA A 273 9.36 -0.14 19.66
C ALA A 273 10.50 0.73 19.11
N ILE A 274 11.32 0.17 18.20
CA ILE A 274 12.38 0.90 17.51
C ILE A 274 11.81 2.06 16.68
N CYS A 275 10.72 1.83 15.93
CA CYS A 275 10.07 2.89 15.17
C CYS A 275 9.61 4.04 16.07
N ILE A 276 8.98 3.75 17.22
CA ILE A 276 8.50 4.78 18.16
C ILE A 276 9.67 5.66 18.62
N VAL A 277 10.76 5.04 19.10
CA VAL A 277 11.94 5.79 19.59
C VAL A 277 12.59 6.58 18.46
N ALA A 278 12.80 5.97 17.30
CA ALA A 278 13.39 6.63 16.14
C ALA A 278 12.54 7.82 15.67
N SER A 279 11.22 7.71 15.69
CA SER A 279 10.31 8.80 15.35
C SER A 279 10.38 9.98 16.31
N GLN A 280 10.50 9.74 17.62
CA GLN A 280 10.64 10.83 18.58
C GLN A 280 11.98 11.55 18.42
N LEU A 281 13.07 10.81 18.28
CA LEU A 281 14.40 11.38 18.04
C LEU A 281 14.44 12.19 16.74
N ALA A 282 13.77 11.70 15.69
CA ALA A 282 13.73 12.39 14.41
C ALA A 282 12.90 13.68 14.46
N ASN A 283 11.78 13.70 15.18
CA ASN A 283 11.01 14.93 15.34
C ASN A 283 11.73 15.98 16.19
N LEU A 284 12.51 15.55 17.19
CA LEU A 284 13.39 16.48 17.92
C LEU A 284 14.46 17.07 16.99
N PHE A 285 15.03 16.25 16.11
CA PHE A 285 15.96 16.72 15.08
C PHE A 285 15.29 17.71 14.11
N GLU A 286 14.07 17.43 13.66
CA GLU A 286 13.29 18.32 12.81
C GLU A 286 13.08 19.68 13.47
N SER A 287 12.63 19.70 14.73
CA SER A 287 12.36 20.96 15.42
C SER A 287 13.65 21.76 15.62
N TYR A 288 14.77 21.08 15.87
CA TYR A 288 16.08 21.72 15.96
C TYR A 288 16.54 22.29 14.60
N ALA A 289 16.37 21.52 13.51
CA ALA A 289 16.68 21.95 12.16
C ALA A 289 15.79 23.14 11.72
N GLY A 290 14.50 23.11 12.05
CA GLY A 290 13.57 24.22 11.82
C GLY A 290 14.02 25.49 12.53
N ALA A 291 14.32 25.40 13.83
CA ALA A 291 14.73 26.53 14.66
C ALA A 291 16.11 27.13 14.30
N THR A 292 16.97 26.39 13.60
CA THR A 292 18.34 26.83 13.26
C THR A 292 18.52 27.19 11.78
N LEU A 293 17.86 26.45 10.88
CA LEU A 293 18.16 26.52 9.45
C LEU A 293 17.12 27.30 8.64
N GLN A 294 15.84 27.29 9.02
CA GLN A 294 14.79 27.91 8.20
C GLN A 294 14.76 29.44 8.27
N ASP A 295 15.22 30.04 9.37
CA ASP A 295 15.31 31.50 9.54
C ASP A 295 16.64 32.09 9.02
N THR A 296 17.52 31.27 8.41
CA THR A 296 18.81 31.74 7.88
C THR A 296 18.68 32.26 6.44
N ASP A 297 19.01 33.53 6.21
CA ASP A 297 18.79 34.25 4.94
C ASP A 297 19.45 33.64 3.69
N GLY A 298 20.40 32.71 3.84
CA GLY A 298 21.05 31.96 2.74
C GLY A 298 20.45 30.58 2.45
N LEU A 299 19.53 30.07 3.27
CA LEU A 299 18.99 28.71 3.19
C LEU A 299 17.51 28.67 2.78
N LYS A 300 17.02 29.68 2.06
CA LYS A 300 15.61 29.77 1.61
C LYS A 300 15.14 28.59 0.74
N TRP A 301 16.07 27.82 0.17
CA TRP A 301 15.78 26.58 -0.54
C TRP A 301 15.40 25.41 0.40
N LEU A 302 15.78 25.48 1.68
CA LEU A 302 15.47 24.51 2.73
C LEU A 302 14.05 24.72 3.26
N ASN A 303 13.08 24.55 2.36
CA ASN A 303 11.68 24.68 2.71
C ASN A 303 11.19 23.49 3.57
N ASN A 304 9.98 23.61 4.09
CA ASN A 304 9.35 22.59 4.94
C ASN A 304 9.34 21.19 4.29
N ASP A 305 9.12 21.08 2.97
CA ASP A 305 9.12 19.79 2.28
C ASP A 305 10.51 19.13 2.28
N VAL A 306 11.60 19.90 2.17
CA VAL A 306 12.98 19.37 2.25
C VAL A 306 13.33 18.94 3.67
N ILE A 307 12.99 19.74 4.69
CA ILE A 307 13.17 19.36 6.09
C ILE A 307 12.39 18.09 6.40
N ASN A 308 11.18 17.94 5.86
CA ASN A 308 10.40 16.72 5.98
C ASN A 308 11.15 15.50 5.42
N VAL A 309 11.77 15.61 4.24
CA VAL A 309 12.60 14.53 3.67
C VAL A 309 13.72 14.16 4.64
N LEU A 310 14.43 15.15 5.18
CA LEU A 310 15.54 14.91 6.11
C LEU A 310 15.05 14.23 7.39
N ASN A 311 13.93 14.70 7.97
CA ASN A 311 13.33 14.12 9.16
C ASN A 311 12.98 12.64 8.96
N ILE A 312 12.19 12.32 7.92
CA ILE A 312 11.78 10.93 7.67
C ILE A 312 12.95 10.02 7.30
N SER A 313 13.99 10.57 6.65
CA SER A 313 15.21 9.83 6.32
C SER A 313 16.04 9.54 7.57
N PHE A 314 16.16 10.52 8.47
CA PHE A 314 16.85 10.35 9.74
C PHE A 314 16.12 9.33 10.63
N GLY A 315 14.79 9.38 10.70
CA GLY A 315 13.98 8.37 11.39
C GLY A 315 14.18 6.95 10.83
N ALA A 316 14.18 6.79 9.51
CA ALA A 316 14.44 5.51 8.86
C ALA A 316 15.87 4.99 9.16
N ALA A 317 16.87 5.86 9.06
CA ALA A 317 18.27 5.52 9.30
C ALA A 317 18.51 5.11 10.77
N LEU A 318 17.96 5.86 11.73
CA LEU A 318 18.03 5.51 13.15
C LEU A 318 17.41 4.15 13.45
N ALA A 319 16.23 3.86 12.87
CA ALA A 319 15.58 2.58 13.07
C ALA A 319 16.43 1.41 12.55
N ILE A 320 17.00 1.56 11.34
CA ILE A 320 17.92 0.56 10.77
C ILE A 320 19.18 0.40 11.64
N LEU A 321 19.75 1.51 12.13
CA LEU A 321 20.93 1.49 12.98
C LEU A 321 20.66 0.77 14.31
N PHE A 322 19.57 1.10 15.01
CA PHE A 322 19.19 0.44 16.26
C PHE A 322 18.93 -1.04 16.07
N GLN A 323 18.29 -1.44 14.97
CA GLN A 323 18.09 -2.85 14.67
C GLN A 323 19.41 -3.57 14.40
N LYS A 324 20.38 -2.94 13.74
CA LYS A 324 21.71 -3.51 13.54
C LYS A 324 22.47 -3.66 14.86
N ILE A 325 22.41 -2.67 15.73
CA ILE A 325 23.07 -2.73 17.05
C ILE A 325 22.46 -3.85 17.90
N ASN A 326 21.14 -4.02 17.90
CA ASN A 326 20.48 -5.11 18.62
C ASN A 326 20.75 -6.51 18.04
N LEU A 327 21.31 -6.59 16.82
CA LEU A 327 21.70 -7.85 16.17
C LEU A 327 23.20 -8.16 16.34
N LEU A 328 23.99 -7.22 16.89
CA LEU A 328 25.40 -7.39 17.24
C LEU A 328 25.52 -7.87 18.69
#